data_AF-A0A520VZQ6-F1
#
_entry.id   AF-A0A520VZQ6-F1
#
_cell.length_a   1.000
_cell.length_b   1.000
_cell.length_c   1.000
_cell.angle_alpha   90.00
_cell.angle_beta   90.00
_cell.angle_gamma   90.00
#
_symmetry.space_group_name_H-M   'P 1'
#
loop_
_entity.id
_entity.type
_entity.pdbx_description
1 polymer ?
#
loop_
_entity_poly.entity_id
_entity_poly.type
_entity_poly.pdbx_seq_one_letter_code
_entity_poly.pdbx_strand_id
1 'polypeptide(L)'
;MKDDIHKFLKDQSDEISSSVEGLTLIDLLNRNAEEYGNFPALNEPANSEYTSWNPMSWSETRDMVHRVAAGLISIGLDPKDTGFIMSNNCIEHNIADLAILHTGAVPSTLYRQLKSGQIEYVADLMEAKVAFVGDSELFAEVDEAKKKCPKLEYIILFNDFEKHKDKDYVLSWNQLIAKGDELLKEGREKLDEAISTVTPDSLACLIFTSGTTGRPKGVMISHHNVIWTNESLFSQMITASSNPRIVSYLP
;
A
#
# COMPACT_ATOMS: atom_id res chain seq x y z
N MET A 1 -41.84 -8.10 -10.38
CA MET A 1 -40.51 -8.63 -10.81
C MET A 1 -39.47 -7.51 -10.92
N LYS A 2 -39.66 -6.43 -11.68
CA LYS A 2 -38.69 -5.29 -11.68
C LYS A 2 -38.60 -4.56 -10.34
N ASP A 3 -39.74 -4.24 -9.73
CA ASP A 3 -39.78 -3.57 -8.41
C ASP A 3 -39.19 -4.44 -7.28
N ASP A 4 -39.21 -5.75 -7.47
CA ASP A 4 -38.72 -6.76 -6.53
C ASP A 4 -37.18 -6.84 -6.56
N ILE A 5 -36.59 -6.84 -7.77
CA ILE A 5 -35.13 -6.81 -7.95
C ILE A 5 -34.54 -5.48 -7.46
N HIS A 6 -35.19 -4.36 -7.77
CA HIS A 6 -34.70 -3.05 -7.31
C HIS A 6 -34.72 -2.94 -5.78
N LYS A 7 -35.78 -3.44 -5.14
CA LYS A 7 -35.84 -3.48 -3.68
C LYS A 7 -34.75 -4.38 -3.11
N PHE A 8 -34.61 -5.60 -3.64
CA PHE A 8 -33.57 -6.54 -3.22
C PHE A 8 -32.16 -5.95 -3.31
N LEU A 9 -31.81 -5.33 -4.45
CA LEU A 9 -30.49 -4.70 -4.62
C LEU A 9 -30.26 -3.53 -3.66
N LYS A 10 -31.32 -2.78 -3.34
CA LYS A 10 -31.24 -1.69 -2.36
C LYS A 10 -31.04 -2.23 -0.95
N ASP A 11 -31.81 -3.23 -0.56
CA ASP A 11 -31.70 -3.86 0.76
C ASP A 11 -30.28 -4.45 0.96
N GLN A 12 -29.72 -5.10 -0.07
CA GLN A 12 -28.32 -5.56 -0.05
C GLN A 12 -27.31 -4.42 0.06
N SER A 13 -27.48 -3.36 -0.72
CA SER A 13 -26.60 -2.20 -0.66
C SER A 13 -26.62 -1.55 0.73
N ASP A 14 -27.81 -1.43 1.34
CA ASP A 14 -27.98 -0.85 2.68
C ASP A 14 -27.32 -1.76 3.76
N GLU A 15 -27.44 -3.08 3.63
CA GLU A 15 -26.77 -4.06 4.51
C GLU A 15 -25.24 -3.96 4.43
N ILE A 16 -24.69 -3.95 3.21
CA ILE A 16 -23.24 -3.81 2.98
C ILE A 16 -22.75 -2.45 3.50
N SER A 17 -23.47 -1.37 3.19
CA SER A 17 -23.10 -0.03 3.66
C SER A 17 -23.10 0.05 5.19
N SER A 18 -24.05 -0.60 5.86
CA SER A 18 -24.09 -0.65 7.32
C SER A 18 -22.98 -1.50 7.93
N SER A 19 -22.56 -2.60 7.29
CA SER A 19 -21.51 -3.47 7.84
C SER A 19 -20.10 -2.87 7.72
N VAL A 20 -19.90 -1.92 6.81
CA VAL A 20 -18.61 -1.25 6.57
C VAL A 20 -18.55 0.19 7.07
N GLU A 21 -19.61 0.66 7.74
CA GLU A 21 -19.72 2.04 8.21
C GLU A 21 -18.61 2.38 9.21
N GLY A 22 -17.93 3.51 8.97
CA GLY A 22 -16.86 3.98 9.85
C GLY A 22 -15.53 3.23 9.74
N LEU A 23 -15.45 2.14 8.97
CA LEU A 23 -14.24 1.33 8.86
C LEU A 23 -13.23 1.88 7.86
N THR A 24 -11.95 1.73 8.20
CA THR A 24 -10.81 1.93 7.33
C THR A 24 -10.04 0.62 7.09
N LEU A 25 -9.11 0.62 6.13
CA LEU A 25 -8.25 -0.54 5.90
C LEU A 25 -7.32 -0.80 7.09
N ILE A 26 -6.99 0.26 7.84
CA ILE A 26 -6.19 0.18 9.07
C ILE A 26 -6.97 -0.59 10.13
N ASP A 27 -8.27 -0.30 10.30
CA ASP A 27 -9.13 -1.01 11.25
C ASP A 27 -9.22 -2.51 10.92
N LEU A 28 -9.32 -2.86 9.63
CA LEU A 28 -9.35 -4.26 9.20
C LEU A 28 -8.02 -4.99 9.46
N LEU A 29 -6.88 -4.33 9.23
CA LEU A 29 -5.57 -4.90 9.57
C LEU A 29 -5.43 -5.10 11.07
N ASN A 30 -5.83 -4.11 11.88
CA ASN A 30 -5.78 -4.19 13.34
C ASN A 30 -6.66 -5.31 13.88
N ARG A 31 -7.92 -5.39 13.44
CA ARG A 31 -8.84 -6.48 13.78
C ARG A 31 -8.22 -7.84 13.47
N ASN A 32 -7.68 -8.02 12.26
CA ASN A 32 -7.11 -9.31 11.88
C ASN A 32 -5.85 -9.66 12.68
N ALA A 33 -5.00 -8.68 12.99
CA ALA A 33 -3.82 -8.88 13.84
C ALA A 33 -4.19 -9.22 15.29
N GLU A 34 -5.32 -8.71 15.80
CA GLU A 34 -5.80 -8.99 17.15
C GLU A 34 -6.54 -10.34 17.24
N GLU A 35 -7.42 -10.63 16.29
CA GLU A 35 -8.26 -11.85 16.31
C GLU A 35 -7.54 -13.07 15.72
N TYR A 36 -6.71 -12.86 14.70
CA TYR A 36 -6.06 -13.92 13.92
C TYR A 36 -4.54 -13.77 13.89
N GLY A 37 -3.96 -13.18 14.95
CA GLY A 37 -2.56 -12.76 14.96
C GLY A 37 -1.53 -13.81 14.54
N ASN A 38 -1.76 -15.09 14.87
CA ASN A 38 -0.87 -16.21 14.53
C ASN A 38 -1.16 -16.87 13.16
N PHE A 39 -2.22 -16.46 12.47
CA PHE A 39 -2.57 -16.99 11.15
C PHE A 39 -1.74 -16.28 10.06
N PRO A 40 -1.37 -16.98 8.97
CA PRO A 40 -0.68 -16.36 7.85
C PRO A 40 -1.54 -15.27 7.19
N ALA A 41 -0.94 -14.09 7.00
CA ALA A 41 -1.53 -12.95 6.29
C ALA A 41 -0.94 -12.83 4.89
N LEU A 42 0.40 -12.72 4.84
CA LEU A 42 1.18 -12.68 3.61
C LEU A 42 2.06 -13.92 3.53
N ASN A 43 2.36 -14.35 2.31
CA ASN A 43 3.19 -15.52 2.10
C ASN A 43 3.93 -15.40 0.77
N GLU A 44 5.20 -15.77 0.77
CA GLU A 44 6.03 -15.80 -0.43
C GLU A 44 6.78 -17.13 -0.57
N PRO A 45 7.15 -17.51 -1.81
CA PRO A 45 7.96 -18.70 -2.03
C PRO A 45 9.32 -18.54 -1.35
N ALA A 46 9.70 -19.51 -0.54
CA ALA A 46 11.04 -19.55 0.08
C ALA A 46 12.14 -19.98 -0.91
N ASN A 47 11.75 -20.47 -2.10
CA ASN A 47 12.64 -20.91 -3.15
C ASN A 47 11.99 -20.78 -4.55
N SER A 48 12.81 -20.81 -5.59
CA SER A 48 12.41 -20.72 -7.00
C SER A 48 11.55 -21.90 -7.47
N GLU A 49 11.61 -23.04 -6.79
CA GLU A 49 10.86 -24.25 -7.11
C GLU A 49 9.45 -24.25 -6.50
N TYR A 50 9.09 -23.23 -5.70
CA TYR A 50 7.80 -23.13 -5.00
C TYR A 50 7.49 -24.33 -4.08
N THR A 51 8.54 -24.99 -3.57
CA THR A 51 8.41 -26.19 -2.72
C THR A 51 8.35 -25.85 -1.23
N SER A 52 8.75 -24.64 -0.85
CA SER A 52 8.68 -24.12 0.51
C SER A 52 8.17 -22.68 0.50
N TRP A 53 7.60 -22.25 1.63
CA TRP A 53 6.91 -20.98 1.78
C TRP A 53 7.34 -20.30 3.07
N ASN A 54 7.49 -18.97 3.03
CA ASN A 54 7.84 -18.13 4.18
C ASN A 54 6.61 -17.29 4.55
N PRO A 55 5.73 -17.78 5.44
CA PRO A 55 4.55 -17.03 5.85
C PRO A 55 4.94 -15.90 6.81
N MET A 56 4.26 -14.76 6.67
CA MET A 56 4.23 -13.70 7.66
C MET A 56 2.82 -13.66 8.25
N SER A 57 2.71 -13.74 9.57
CA SER A 57 1.43 -13.73 10.27
C SER A 57 0.77 -12.35 10.28
N TRP A 58 -0.52 -12.27 10.63
CA TRP A 58 -1.22 -10.98 10.73
C TRP A 58 -0.58 -10.04 11.76
N SER A 59 -0.15 -10.55 12.91
CA SER A 59 0.56 -9.75 13.91
C SER A 59 1.89 -9.23 13.38
N GLU A 60 2.71 -10.09 12.76
CA GLU A 60 4.00 -9.70 12.20
C GLU A 60 3.84 -8.69 11.05
N THR A 61 2.80 -8.85 10.23
CA THR A 61 2.49 -7.93 9.13
C THR A 61 2.16 -6.54 9.67
N ARG A 62 1.26 -6.43 10.64
CA ARG A 62 0.92 -5.14 11.28
C ARG A 62 2.14 -4.51 11.94
N ASP A 63 2.91 -5.29 12.68
CA ASP A 63 4.09 -4.78 13.39
C ASP A 63 5.15 -4.27 12.41
N MET A 64 5.36 -4.96 11.28
CA MET A 64 6.24 -4.47 10.22
C MET A 64 5.71 -3.21 9.55
N VAL A 65 4.40 -3.14 9.25
CA VAL A 65 3.75 -1.95 8.70
C VAL A 65 3.96 -0.74 9.62
N HIS A 66 3.78 -0.90 10.93
CA HIS A 66 4.02 0.17 11.91
C HIS A 66 5.48 0.64 11.91
N ARG A 67 6.45 -0.28 11.83
CA ARG A 67 7.88 0.07 11.77
C ARG A 67 8.21 0.84 10.49
N VAL A 68 7.70 0.41 9.34
CA VAL A 68 7.92 1.11 8.06
C VAL A 68 7.21 2.46 8.05
N ALA A 69 5.98 2.56 8.55
CA ALA A 69 5.24 3.82 8.66
C ALA A 69 5.94 4.84 9.57
N ALA A 70 6.41 4.39 10.74
CA ALA A 70 7.24 5.20 11.63
C ALA A 70 8.53 5.65 10.95
N GLY A 71 9.15 4.78 10.14
CA GLY A 71 10.30 5.12 9.31
C GLY A 71 9.98 6.23 8.31
N LEU A 72 8.83 6.14 7.63
CA LEU A 72 8.36 7.17 6.69
C LEU A 72 8.11 8.51 7.39
N ILE A 73 7.44 8.50 8.54
CA ILE A 73 7.24 9.70 9.37
C ILE A 73 8.59 10.31 9.78
N SER A 74 9.58 9.48 10.15
CA SER A 74 10.90 9.96 10.57
C SER A 74 11.68 10.68 9.45
N ILE A 75 11.40 10.36 8.19
CA ILE A 75 11.97 11.03 7.01
C ILE A 75 11.04 12.13 6.48
N GLY A 76 9.99 12.46 7.23
CA GLY A 76 9.11 13.60 6.96
C GLY A 76 7.95 13.32 6.03
N LEU A 77 7.51 12.07 5.83
CA LEU A 77 6.24 11.82 5.14
C LEU A 77 5.08 12.22 6.03
N ASP A 78 4.28 13.18 5.58
CA ASP A 78 3.16 13.76 6.33
C ASP A 78 1.80 13.27 5.77
N PRO A 79 0.71 13.37 6.56
CA PRO A 79 -0.63 13.14 6.05
C PRO A 79 -0.91 13.99 4.81
N LYS A 80 -1.59 13.41 3.80
CA LYS A 80 -1.88 13.97 2.46
C LYS A 80 -0.70 14.05 1.48
N ASP A 81 0.52 13.72 1.90
CA ASP A 81 1.57 13.43 0.92
C ASP A 81 1.20 12.19 0.10
N THR A 82 1.91 11.96 -0.99
CA THR A 82 1.75 10.75 -1.79
C THR A 82 3.08 10.02 -1.92
N GLY A 83 2.98 8.71 -2.12
CA GLY A 83 4.14 7.88 -2.41
C GLY A 83 3.78 6.82 -3.43
N PHE A 84 4.78 6.25 -4.09
CA PHE A 84 4.54 5.15 -5.02
C PHE A 84 5.46 3.96 -4.83
N ILE A 85 5.01 2.81 -5.30
CA ILE A 85 5.74 1.56 -5.24
C ILE A 85 5.88 1.02 -6.65
N MET A 86 7.11 0.68 -7.04
CA MET A 86 7.44 0.05 -8.32
C MET A 86 8.36 -1.14 -8.05
N SER A 87 7.79 -2.34 -8.04
CA SER A 87 8.52 -3.58 -7.73
C SER A 87 7.94 -4.77 -8.50
N ASN A 88 8.62 -5.91 -8.43
CA ASN A 88 7.98 -7.20 -8.71
C ASN A 88 7.07 -7.60 -7.53
N ASN A 89 6.26 -8.65 -7.70
CA ASN A 89 5.43 -9.19 -6.62
C ASN A 89 6.31 -9.67 -5.47
N CYS A 90 6.21 -8.99 -4.33
CA CYS A 90 6.90 -9.34 -3.09
C CYS A 90 6.08 -8.88 -1.87
N ILE A 91 6.44 -9.37 -0.69
CA ILE A 91 5.74 -8.98 0.54
C ILE A 91 6.01 -7.52 0.92
N GLU A 92 7.20 -7.00 0.63
CA GLU A 92 7.59 -5.62 0.93
C GLU A 92 6.70 -4.62 0.20
N HIS A 93 6.20 -4.97 -0.99
CA HIS A 93 5.23 -4.14 -1.72
C HIS A 93 3.97 -3.90 -0.88
N ASN A 94 3.37 -4.98 -0.37
CA ASN A 94 2.13 -4.92 0.41
C ASN A 94 2.36 -4.17 1.73
N ILE A 95 3.52 -4.39 2.34
CA ILE A 95 3.90 -3.71 3.58
C ILE A 95 4.12 -2.21 3.32
N ALA A 96 4.78 -1.83 2.24
CA ALA A 96 5.02 -0.44 1.87
C ALA A 96 3.70 0.30 1.56
N ASP A 97 2.78 -0.34 0.85
CA ASP A 97 1.46 0.19 0.52
C ASP A 97 0.66 0.53 1.80
N LEU A 98 0.55 -0.46 2.70
CA LEU A 98 -0.08 -0.28 4.00
C LEU A 98 0.67 0.73 4.87
N ALA A 99 2.00 0.75 4.83
CA ALA A 99 2.78 1.69 5.64
C ALA A 99 2.58 3.15 5.22
N ILE A 100 2.52 3.44 3.92
CA ILE A 100 2.16 4.77 3.43
C ILE A 100 0.77 5.15 3.96
N LEU A 101 -0.22 4.25 3.89
CA LEU A 101 -1.55 4.50 4.45
C LEU A 101 -1.55 4.80 5.95
N HIS A 102 -0.71 4.10 6.74
CA HIS A 102 -0.61 4.34 8.18
C HIS A 102 0.05 5.68 8.53
N THR A 103 0.65 6.38 7.57
CA THR A 103 1.09 7.79 7.75
C THR A 103 0.00 8.81 7.42
N GLY A 104 -1.17 8.38 6.94
CA GLY A 104 -2.20 9.26 6.37
C GLY A 104 -1.86 9.79 4.97
N ALA A 105 -0.76 9.34 4.37
CA ALA A 105 -0.39 9.59 2.98
C ALA A 105 -1.09 8.60 2.04
N VAL A 106 -1.04 8.90 0.74
CA VAL A 106 -1.76 8.14 -0.29
C VAL A 106 -0.77 7.34 -1.15
N PRO A 107 -0.85 6.00 -1.16
CA PRO A 107 0.01 5.19 -2.01
C PRO A 107 -0.51 5.08 -3.45
N SER A 108 0.41 4.75 -4.35
CA SER A 108 0.12 4.33 -5.72
C SER A 108 1.07 3.21 -6.15
N THR A 109 0.55 2.19 -6.81
CA THR A 109 1.37 1.14 -7.42
C THR A 109 1.60 1.45 -8.89
N LEU A 110 2.86 1.53 -9.30
CA LEU A 110 3.26 1.74 -10.69
C LEU A 110 3.74 0.45 -11.32
N TYR A 111 3.28 0.20 -12.55
CA TYR A 111 3.73 -0.91 -13.36
C TYR A 111 5.23 -0.85 -13.63
N ARG A 112 5.93 -1.97 -13.42
CA ARG A 112 7.38 -2.12 -13.66
C ARG A 112 7.82 -1.83 -15.10
N GLN A 113 6.88 -1.83 -16.05
CA GLN A 113 7.13 -1.57 -17.47
C GLN A 113 7.19 -0.07 -17.81
N LEU A 114 6.76 0.82 -16.90
CA LEU A 114 6.81 2.25 -17.14
C LEU A 114 8.26 2.71 -17.31
N LYS A 115 8.47 3.61 -18.27
CA LYS A 115 9.76 4.25 -18.52
C LYS A 115 9.84 5.60 -17.84
N SER A 116 11.05 6.11 -17.64
CA SER A 116 11.34 7.34 -16.89
C SER A 116 10.42 8.52 -17.23
N GLY A 117 10.12 8.78 -18.49
CA GLY A 117 9.20 9.87 -18.87
C GLY A 117 7.73 9.65 -18.47
N GLN A 118 7.27 8.40 -18.37
CA GLN A 118 5.94 8.07 -17.85
C GLN A 118 5.91 8.11 -16.32
N ILE A 119 6.99 7.65 -15.68
CA ILE A 119 7.17 7.74 -14.23
C ILE A 119 7.21 9.20 -13.80
N GLU A 120 7.99 10.03 -14.49
CA GLU A 120 8.07 11.49 -14.30
C GLU A 120 6.69 12.11 -14.30
N TYR A 121 5.90 11.85 -15.35
CA TYR A 121 4.56 12.40 -15.47
C TYR A 121 3.64 12.00 -14.30
N VAL A 122 3.67 10.72 -13.90
CA VAL A 122 2.81 10.21 -12.82
C VAL A 122 3.27 10.73 -11.46
N ALA A 123 4.57 10.67 -11.17
CA ALA A 123 5.17 11.17 -9.94
C ALA A 123 4.95 12.66 -9.75
N ASP A 124 5.09 13.47 -10.81
CA ASP A 124 4.79 14.91 -10.76
C ASP A 124 3.30 15.17 -10.56
N LEU A 125 2.43 14.43 -11.27
CA LEU A 125 0.97 14.62 -11.19
C LEU A 125 0.38 14.30 -9.81
N MET A 126 0.90 13.27 -9.12
CA MET A 126 0.50 13.01 -7.72
C MET A 126 1.36 13.73 -6.70
N GLU A 127 2.38 14.48 -7.14
CA GLU A 127 3.31 15.17 -6.26
C GLU A 127 4.04 14.22 -5.29
N ALA A 128 4.46 13.06 -5.79
CA ALA A 128 5.06 11.99 -5.00
C ALA A 128 6.27 12.46 -4.21
N LYS A 129 6.27 12.16 -2.90
CA LYS A 129 7.37 12.47 -1.97
C LYS A 129 8.33 11.33 -1.75
N VAL A 130 7.81 10.10 -1.75
CA VAL A 130 8.60 8.88 -1.56
C VAL A 130 8.30 7.85 -2.65
N ALA A 131 9.33 7.11 -3.05
CA ALA A 131 9.19 5.95 -3.92
C ALA A 131 9.79 4.71 -3.26
N PHE A 132 9.08 3.58 -3.25
CA PHE A 132 9.64 2.27 -2.97
C PHE A 132 9.96 1.55 -4.28
N VAL A 133 11.19 1.06 -4.42
CA VAL A 133 11.70 0.52 -5.68
C VAL A 133 12.34 -0.85 -5.46
N GLY A 134 11.95 -1.83 -6.29
CA GLY A 134 12.28 -3.24 -6.08
C GLY A 134 13.76 -3.59 -6.20
N ASP A 135 14.46 -3.04 -7.20
CA ASP A 135 15.84 -3.42 -7.54
C ASP A 135 16.54 -2.31 -8.35
N SER A 136 17.81 -2.54 -8.70
CA SER A 136 18.61 -1.58 -9.49
C SER A 136 18.11 -1.32 -10.91
N GLU A 137 17.40 -2.27 -11.53
CA GLU A 137 16.88 -2.08 -12.89
C GLU A 137 15.75 -1.06 -12.87
N LEU A 138 14.79 -1.24 -11.96
CA LEU A 138 13.69 -0.31 -11.75
C LEU A 138 14.19 1.04 -11.24
N PHE A 139 15.22 1.03 -10.37
CA PHE A 139 15.85 2.24 -9.86
C PHE A 139 16.38 3.15 -10.97
N ALA A 140 16.98 2.60 -12.03
CA ALA A 140 17.53 3.41 -13.12
C ALA A 140 16.45 4.28 -13.80
N GLU A 141 15.24 3.74 -13.97
CA GLU A 141 14.12 4.48 -14.57
C GLU A 141 13.56 5.54 -13.60
N VAL A 142 13.46 5.20 -12.31
CA VAL A 142 12.96 6.12 -11.26
C VAL A 142 13.97 7.23 -10.97
N ASP A 143 15.27 6.94 -10.92
CA ASP A 143 16.35 7.92 -10.72
C ASP A 143 16.42 8.91 -11.88
N GLU A 144 16.21 8.45 -13.12
CA GLU A 144 16.10 9.34 -14.28
C GLU A 144 14.87 10.25 -14.17
N ALA A 145 13.71 9.72 -13.77
CA ALA A 145 12.50 10.50 -13.55
C ALA A 145 12.66 11.54 -12.42
N LYS A 146 13.30 11.15 -11.30
CA LYS A 146 13.55 12.01 -10.13
C LYS A 146 14.23 13.33 -10.50
N LYS A 147 15.11 13.34 -11.50
CA LYS A 147 15.82 14.55 -11.97
C LYS A 147 14.88 15.71 -12.31
N LYS A 148 13.61 15.43 -12.60
CA LYS A 148 12.57 16.41 -12.91
C LYS A 148 11.38 16.39 -11.96
N CYS A 149 11.42 15.56 -10.92
CA CYS A 149 10.38 15.48 -9.89
C CYS A 149 10.97 16.00 -8.57
N PRO A 150 11.04 17.33 -8.36
CA PRO A 150 11.70 17.91 -7.19
C PRO A 150 10.99 17.57 -5.87
N LYS A 151 9.70 17.20 -5.93
CA LYS A 151 8.93 16.74 -4.76
C LYS A 151 9.28 15.31 -4.35
N LEU A 152 9.85 14.49 -5.24
CA LEU A 152 10.29 13.15 -4.91
C LEU A 152 11.58 13.24 -4.10
N GLU A 153 11.46 13.29 -2.79
CA GLU A 153 12.55 13.51 -1.85
C GLU A 153 13.34 12.23 -1.60
N TYR A 154 12.66 11.09 -1.41
CA TYR A 154 13.29 9.82 -1.05
C TYR A 154 12.96 8.67 -2.00
N ILE A 155 13.97 7.83 -2.28
CA ILE A 155 13.81 6.54 -2.93
C ILE A 155 14.28 5.44 -1.98
N ILE A 156 13.39 4.52 -1.64
CA ILE A 156 13.63 3.40 -0.74
C ILE A 156 13.82 2.14 -1.57
N LEU A 157 15.01 1.53 -1.49
CA LEU A 157 15.34 0.32 -2.23
C LEU A 157 15.09 -0.94 -1.41
N PHE A 158 14.32 -1.88 -1.97
CA PHE A 158 14.18 -3.23 -1.40
C PHE A 158 15.47 -4.01 -1.55
N ASN A 159 16.05 -4.00 -2.76
CA ASN A 159 17.28 -4.71 -3.09
C ASN A 159 18.35 -3.79 -3.67
N ASP A 160 19.60 -4.27 -3.73
CA ASP A 160 20.72 -3.60 -4.40
C ASP A 160 21.13 -2.21 -3.87
N PHE A 161 20.70 -1.83 -2.66
CA PHE A 161 21.02 -0.51 -2.07
C PHE A 161 22.51 -0.16 -2.13
N GLU A 162 23.42 -1.12 -1.88
CA GLU A 162 24.86 -0.88 -1.84
C GLU A 162 25.43 -0.27 -3.13
N LYS A 163 24.75 -0.46 -4.27
CA LYS A 163 25.15 0.11 -5.58
C LYS A 163 24.84 1.61 -5.71
N HIS A 164 23.96 2.14 -4.85
CA HIS A 164 23.40 3.50 -4.95
C HIS A 164 23.53 4.31 -3.66
N LYS A 165 24.28 3.79 -2.68
CA LYS A 165 24.44 4.39 -1.34
C LYS A 165 25.16 5.73 -1.30
N ASP A 166 25.77 6.14 -2.42
CA ASP A 166 26.41 7.44 -2.60
C ASP A 166 25.39 8.57 -2.81
N LYS A 167 24.12 8.24 -3.10
CA LYS A 167 23.02 9.19 -3.24
C LYS A 167 22.34 9.41 -1.90
N ASP A 168 22.33 10.66 -1.44
CA ASP A 168 21.77 11.08 -0.14
C ASP A 168 20.25 10.91 -0.04
N TYR A 169 19.53 10.91 -1.16
CA TYR A 169 18.10 10.65 -1.26
C TYR A 169 17.72 9.17 -1.34
N VAL A 170 18.70 8.25 -1.26
CA VAL A 170 18.45 6.81 -1.33
C VAL A 170 18.63 6.19 0.05
N LEU A 171 17.63 5.41 0.48
CA LEU A 171 17.70 4.59 1.69
C LEU A 171 17.45 3.13 1.32
N SER A 172 18.07 2.21 2.05
CA SER A 172 17.62 0.81 2.02
C SER A 172 16.34 0.62 2.82
N TRP A 173 15.58 -0.42 2.49
CA TRP A 173 14.47 -0.94 3.28
C TRP A 173 14.83 -1.09 4.77
N ASN A 174 15.99 -1.69 5.06
CA ASN A 174 16.45 -1.90 6.44
C ASN A 174 16.81 -0.60 7.17
N GLN A 175 17.36 0.39 6.46
CA GLN A 175 17.62 1.71 7.06
C GLN A 175 16.32 2.43 7.40
N LEU A 176 15.30 2.34 6.55
CA LEU A 176 13.99 2.92 6.84
C LEU A 176 13.35 2.26 8.08
N ILE A 177 13.38 0.92 8.15
CA ILE A 177 12.91 0.18 9.32
C ILE A 177 13.67 0.59 10.58
N ALA A 178 14.99 0.70 10.53
CA ALA A 178 15.80 1.10 11.68
C ALA A 178 15.41 2.49 12.21
N LYS A 179 15.13 3.45 11.32
CA LYS A 179 14.62 4.78 11.72
C LYS A 179 13.24 4.69 12.36
N GLY A 180 12.38 3.81 11.86
CA GLY A 180 11.09 3.53 12.47
C GLY A 180 11.21 2.92 13.85
N ASP A 181 12.13 1.98 14.05
CA ASP A 181 12.43 1.39 15.35
C ASP A 181 12.97 2.43 16.34
N GLU A 182 13.76 3.39 15.88
CA GLU A 182 14.23 4.52 16.69
C GLU A 182 13.07 5.41 17.13
N LEU A 183 12.19 5.80 16.20
CA LEU A 183 11.02 6.62 16.50
C LEU A 183 10.08 5.89 17.49
N LEU A 184 9.80 4.61 17.27
CA LEU A 184 8.91 3.82 18.11
C LEU A 184 9.46 3.57 19.52
N LYS A 185 10.79 3.64 19.72
CA LYS A 185 11.40 3.62 21.06
C LYS A 185 11.11 4.90 21.85
N GLU A 186 10.99 6.04 21.16
CA GLU A 186 10.64 7.31 21.79
C GLU A 186 9.15 7.36 22.15
N GLY A 187 8.32 6.64 21.40
CA GLY A 187 6.90 6.46 21.65
C GLY A 187 6.11 6.26 20.35
N ARG A 188 4.80 5.99 20.47
CA ARG A 188 3.93 5.78 19.29
C ARG A 188 3.09 7.01 18.92
N GLU A 189 3.21 8.09 19.67
CA GLU A 189 2.32 9.25 19.59
C GLU A 189 2.24 9.80 18.16
N LYS A 190 3.37 9.93 17.46
CA LYS A 190 3.40 10.41 16.07
C LYS A 190 2.72 9.47 15.09
N LEU A 191 2.90 8.16 15.27
CA LEU A 191 2.26 7.16 14.41
C LEU A 191 0.75 7.13 14.69
N ASP A 192 0.36 7.11 15.96
CA ASP A 192 -1.04 7.08 16.39
C ASP A 192 -1.77 8.39 15.96
N GLU A 193 -1.10 9.55 16.01
CA GLU A 193 -1.61 10.82 15.48
C GLU A 193 -1.83 10.74 13.96
N ALA A 194 -0.85 10.24 13.21
CA ALA A 194 -0.98 10.08 11.76
C ALA A 194 -2.13 9.14 11.38
N ILE A 195 -2.23 7.98 12.03
CA ILE A 195 -3.33 7.02 11.85
C ILE A 195 -4.69 7.68 12.12
N SER A 196 -4.79 8.50 13.18
CA SER A 196 -6.04 9.18 13.54
C SER A 196 -6.55 10.18 12.50
N THR A 197 -5.70 10.58 11.54
CA THR A 197 -6.11 11.45 10.42
C THR A 197 -6.83 10.69 9.31
N VAL A 198 -6.78 9.36 9.32
CA VAL A 198 -7.37 8.50 8.29
C VAL A 198 -8.85 8.28 8.60
N THR A 199 -9.69 8.54 7.60
CA THR A 199 -11.14 8.36 7.67
C THR A 199 -11.60 7.45 6.54
N PRO A 200 -12.84 6.90 6.58
CA PRO A 200 -13.38 6.11 5.48
C PRO A 200 -13.37 6.84 4.12
N ASP A 201 -13.46 8.17 4.13
CA ASP A 201 -13.44 9.01 2.92
C ASP A 201 -12.02 9.39 2.47
N SER A 202 -10.99 9.12 3.29
CA SER A 202 -9.59 9.30 2.90
C SER A 202 -9.23 8.36 1.75
N LEU A 203 -8.30 8.78 0.89
CA LEU A 203 -7.85 7.96 -0.23
C LEU A 203 -7.03 6.76 0.26
N ALA A 204 -7.45 5.56 -0.13
CA ALA A 204 -6.74 4.32 0.09
C ALA A 204 -5.69 4.07 -1.01
N CYS A 205 -5.93 4.51 -2.25
CA CYS A 205 -4.92 4.47 -3.30
C CYS A 205 -5.24 5.40 -4.47
N LEU A 206 -4.21 5.68 -5.25
CA LEU A 206 -4.32 6.23 -6.60
C LEU A 206 -3.97 5.14 -7.62
N ILE A 207 -4.88 4.88 -8.56
CA ILE A 207 -4.64 3.96 -9.68
C ILE A 207 -4.52 4.75 -10.98
N PHE A 208 -3.35 4.73 -11.59
CA PHE A 208 -3.13 5.42 -12.86
C PHE A 208 -3.54 4.56 -14.05
N THR A 209 -4.41 5.10 -14.90
CA THR A 209 -4.85 4.45 -16.14
C THR A 209 -4.55 5.35 -17.32
N SER A 210 -4.15 4.77 -18.46
CA SER A 210 -3.75 5.51 -19.68
C SER A 210 -4.83 6.44 -20.23
N GLY A 211 -6.09 6.21 -19.87
CA GLY A 211 -7.24 7.00 -20.31
C GLY A 211 -7.43 7.01 -21.82
N THR A 212 -8.54 7.56 -22.30
CA THR A 212 -8.80 7.72 -23.75
C THR A 212 -7.94 8.80 -24.39
N THR A 213 -7.35 9.69 -23.58
CA THR A 213 -6.56 10.85 -24.01
C THR A 213 -5.05 10.58 -24.09
N GLY A 214 -4.60 9.35 -23.82
CA GLY A 214 -3.21 8.91 -23.88
C GLY A 214 -2.33 9.34 -22.69
N ARG A 215 -2.73 10.38 -21.94
CA ARG A 215 -2.10 10.77 -20.68
C ARG A 215 -2.74 10.07 -19.49
N PRO A 216 -1.95 9.45 -18.58
CA PRO A 216 -2.49 8.81 -17.40
C PRO A 216 -3.35 9.75 -16.54
N LYS A 217 -4.43 9.20 -15.96
CA LYS A 217 -5.27 9.87 -14.96
C LYS A 217 -5.27 9.05 -13.68
N GLY A 218 -5.12 9.71 -12.54
CA GLY A 218 -5.19 9.08 -11.22
C GLY A 218 -6.65 8.86 -10.82
N VAL A 219 -7.06 7.59 -10.77
CA VAL A 219 -8.34 7.19 -10.21
C VAL A 219 -8.21 7.21 -8.68
N MET A 220 -9.01 8.05 -8.03
CA MET A 220 -9.06 8.19 -6.58
C MET A 220 -9.97 7.13 -6.00
N ILE A 221 -9.42 6.26 -5.16
CA ILE A 221 -10.17 5.20 -4.48
C ILE A 221 -10.06 5.43 -2.98
N SER A 222 -11.19 5.59 -2.28
CA SER A 222 -11.24 5.76 -0.83
C SER A 222 -11.20 4.43 -0.09
N HIS A 223 -10.91 4.46 1.22
CA HIS A 223 -11.06 3.29 2.09
C HIS A 223 -12.46 2.68 2.00
N HIS A 224 -13.49 3.52 2.05
CA HIS A 224 -14.88 3.08 1.90
C HIS A 224 -15.10 2.35 0.57
N ASN A 225 -14.57 2.87 -0.55
CA ASN A 225 -14.71 2.20 -1.84
C ASN A 225 -14.09 0.80 -1.85
N VAL A 226 -12.89 0.64 -1.28
CA VAL A 226 -12.20 -0.67 -1.21
C VAL A 226 -13.00 -1.64 -0.34
N ILE A 227 -13.38 -1.23 0.86
CA ILE A 227 -14.03 -2.10 1.83
C ILE A 227 -15.44 -2.48 1.37
N TRP A 228 -16.22 -1.51 0.88
CA TRP A 228 -17.55 -1.77 0.34
C TRP A 228 -17.49 -2.75 -0.83
N THR A 229 -16.50 -2.61 -1.72
CA THR A 229 -16.31 -3.53 -2.86
C THR A 229 -15.94 -4.94 -2.38
N ASN A 230 -15.03 -5.06 -1.41
CA ASN A 230 -14.67 -6.36 -0.83
C ASN A 230 -15.85 -7.04 -0.15
N GLU A 231 -16.60 -6.29 0.67
CA GLU A 231 -17.77 -6.82 1.38
C GLU A 231 -18.86 -7.26 0.39
N SER A 232 -19.09 -6.47 -0.67
CA SER A 232 -20.02 -6.86 -1.75
C SER A 232 -19.62 -8.18 -2.42
N LEU A 233 -18.32 -8.43 -2.56
CA LEU A 233 -17.79 -9.63 -3.19
C LEU A 233 -17.93 -10.86 -2.28
N PHE A 234 -17.48 -10.76 -1.04
CA PHE A 234 -17.38 -11.89 -0.12
C PHE A 234 -18.65 -12.18 0.67
N SER A 235 -19.54 -11.20 0.89
CA SER A 235 -20.82 -11.46 1.54
C SER A 235 -21.87 -12.02 0.56
N GLN A 236 -21.82 -11.63 -0.72
CA GLN A 236 -22.89 -11.95 -1.68
C GLN A 236 -22.50 -12.94 -2.78
N MET A 237 -21.24 -12.93 -3.25
CA MET A 237 -20.86 -13.66 -4.48
C MET A 237 -19.93 -14.84 -4.23
N ILE A 238 -19.00 -14.72 -3.30
CA ILE A 238 -17.96 -15.72 -3.05
C ILE A 238 -18.12 -16.32 -1.65
N THR A 239 -18.52 -17.58 -1.57
CA THR A 239 -18.42 -18.34 -0.32
C THR A 239 -16.96 -18.64 -0.01
N ALA A 240 -16.35 -17.86 0.89
CA ALA A 240 -15.00 -18.10 1.38
C ALA A 240 -15.04 -18.86 2.73
N SER A 241 -14.03 -19.69 2.98
CA SER A 241 -13.77 -20.16 4.35
C SER A 241 -13.32 -18.99 5.22
N SER A 242 -13.36 -19.15 6.54
CA SER A 242 -12.90 -18.11 7.49
C SER A 242 -11.42 -17.73 7.33
N ASN A 243 -10.63 -18.59 6.67
CA ASN A 243 -9.20 -18.37 6.37
C ASN A 243 -8.92 -18.82 4.92
N PRO A 244 -9.34 -18.05 3.91
CA PRO A 244 -9.18 -18.44 2.53
C PRO A 244 -7.70 -18.39 2.12
N ARG A 245 -7.28 -19.32 1.26
CA ARG A 245 -5.96 -19.28 0.63
C ARG A 245 -6.12 -18.76 -0.79
N ILE A 246 -5.62 -17.56 -1.05
CA ILE A 246 -5.73 -16.88 -2.34
C ILE A 246 -4.35 -16.73 -2.93
N VAL A 247 -4.20 -17.06 -4.22
CA VAL A 247 -2.95 -16.84 -4.97
C VAL A 247 -3.11 -15.55 -5.77
N SER A 248 -2.32 -14.53 -5.43
CA SER A 248 -2.18 -13.32 -6.25
C SER A 248 -1.03 -13.49 -7.24
N TYR A 249 -1.34 -13.45 -8.52
CA TYR A 249 -0.36 -13.53 -9.62
C TYR A 249 -0.42 -12.31 -10.55
N LEU A 250 -1.37 -11.40 -10.30
CA LEU A 250 -1.49 -10.17 -11.05
C LEU A 250 -0.49 -9.13 -10.47
N PRO A 251 0.03 -8.24 -11.33
CA PRO A 251 0.92 -7.16 -10.93
C PRO A 251 0.21 -6.04 -10.17
#